data_AF-A0A0F9B2P6-F1
#
_entry.id   AF-A0A0F9B2P6-F1
#
_cell.length_a   1.000
_cell.length_b   1.000
_cell.length_c   1.000
_cell.angle_alpha   90.00
_cell.angle_beta   90.00
_cell.angle_gamma   90.00
#
_symmetry.space_group_name_H-M   'P 1'
#
loop_
_entity.id
_entity.type
_entity.pdbx_description
1 polymer ?
#
loop_
_entity_poly.entity_id
_entity_poly.type
_entity_poly.pdbx_seq_one_letter_code
_entity_poly.pdbx_strand_id
1 'polypeptide(L)'
;MNHMLRNLIYFICPFASNDEWRKNVIALKKYWAIFNGKKIISISVGHGLCEASEVESYVGFNDVEFIHVDNCEKLGEVVAFVPVLERVYSLNDTEISFYAHAKGVTPGKSVEELEAEEIWRNLMYVYCLSDSIKIDAILSHYACAGTFAKYGTHHLPMPVKWHFSGTFFWFNHKQLFSKNWRKIENNRYGVEGYLPLFFEEKNMFCLFGDNPNHSNLYRYKLNDWLQFYNFEKNYAQESGEEYSLEYTSYIVKKIEKCRDYDELDLFMRKEGLTLDDINKWEHTIDDINGVWKKYCKKKN
;
A
#
# COMPACT_ATOMS: atom_id res chain seq x y z
N MET A 1 16.64 15.97 15.76
CA MET A 1 16.66 15.11 14.56
C MET A 1 16.39 15.99 13.36
N ASN A 2 17.19 15.91 12.29
CA ASN A 2 16.88 16.63 11.05
C ASN A 2 15.57 16.07 10.50
N HIS A 3 14.60 16.95 10.27
CA HIS A 3 13.29 16.59 9.81
C HIS A 3 13.36 16.21 8.32
N MET A 4 13.01 14.98 7.94
CA MET A 4 13.01 14.57 6.53
C MET A 4 11.89 15.25 5.75
N LEU A 5 12.22 15.66 4.54
CA LEU A 5 11.25 16.14 3.55
C LEU A 5 10.68 14.94 2.80
N ARG A 6 9.36 14.79 2.85
CA ARG A 6 8.60 13.66 2.32
C ARG A 6 7.71 14.12 1.18
N ASN A 7 8.08 13.70 -0.01
CA ASN A 7 7.34 13.97 -1.22
C ASN A 7 6.35 12.84 -1.54
N LEU A 8 5.27 13.17 -2.24
CA LEU A 8 4.32 12.22 -2.82
C LEU A 8 4.46 12.25 -4.35
N ILE A 9 4.57 11.06 -4.93
CA ILE A 9 4.40 10.82 -6.36
C ILE A 9 3.29 9.78 -6.50
N TYR A 10 2.24 10.11 -7.22
CA TYR A 10 1.08 9.24 -7.35
C TYR A 10 0.59 9.17 -8.79
N PHE A 11 0.20 7.98 -9.25
CA PHE A 11 -0.36 7.77 -10.58
C PHE A 11 -1.81 7.30 -10.53
N ILE A 12 -2.69 7.91 -11.32
CA ILE A 12 -4.11 7.57 -11.41
C ILE A 12 -4.46 7.28 -12.88
N CYS A 13 -5.01 6.09 -13.12
CA CYS A 13 -5.72 5.77 -14.36
C CYS A 13 -7.22 5.62 -14.03
N PRO A 14 -8.02 6.68 -14.24
CA PRO A 14 -9.38 6.75 -13.71
C PRO A 14 -10.38 6.11 -14.69
N PHE A 15 -10.40 4.78 -14.80
CA PHE A 15 -11.37 4.10 -15.69
C PHE A 15 -12.81 4.46 -15.33
N ALA A 16 -13.57 4.99 -16.30
CA ALA A 16 -14.96 5.44 -16.07
C ALA A 16 -15.92 4.27 -15.76
N SER A 17 -15.51 3.03 -15.98
CA SER A 17 -16.29 1.83 -15.70
C SER A 17 -16.30 1.38 -14.24
N ASN A 18 -15.49 2.00 -13.36
CA ASN A 18 -15.46 1.66 -11.93
C ASN A 18 -15.01 2.85 -11.05
N ASP A 19 -15.23 2.74 -9.74
CA ASP A 19 -14.86 3.76 -8.76
C ASP A 19 -13.60 3.41 -7.94
N GLU A 20 -12.81 2.40 -8.34
CA GLU A 20 -11.67 1.94 -7.56
C GLU A 20 -10.60 3.03 -7.39
N TRP A 21 -10.45 3.92 -8.37
CA TRP A 21 -9.54 5.06 -8.27
C TRP A 21 -9.97 6.03 -7.16
N ARG A 22 -11.28 6.22 -6.93
CA ARG A 22 -11.79 7.06 -5.84
C ARG A 22 -11.48 6.46 -4.48
N LYS A 23 -11.65 5.14 -4.34
CA LYS A 23 -11.31 4.43 -3.10
C LYS A 23 -9.84 4.61 -2.74
N ASN A 24 -8.95 4.59 -3.73
CA ASN A 24 -7.53 4.90 -3.56
C ASN A 24 -7.31 6.35 -3.09
N VAL A 25 -7.97 7.34 -3.70
CA VAL A 25 -7.88 8.75 -3.26
C VAL A 25 -8.40 8.92 -1.83
N ILE A 26 -9.49 8.25 -1.45
CA ILE A 26 -10.01 8.25 -0.06
C ILE A 26 -8.97 7.66 0.90
N ALA A 27 -8.32 6.55 0.54
CA ALA A 27 -7.29 5.94 1.37
C ALA A 27 -6.08 6.86 1.53
N LEU A 28 -5.56 7.42 0.44
CA LEU A 28 -4.44 8.35 0.43
C LEU A 28 -4.70 9.61 1.27
N LYS A 29 -5.92 10.17 1.17
CA LYS A 29 -6.35 11.36 1.92
C LYS A 29 -6.16 11.24 3.43
N LYS A 30 -6.29 10.04 4.00
CA LYS A 30 -6.10 9.79 5.44
C LYS A 30 -4.67 10.09 5.90
N TYR A 31 -3.71 10.00 5.00
CA TYR A 31 -2.28 10.16 5.29
C TYR A 31 -1.69 11.43 4.69
N TRP A 32 -2.52 12.34 4.16
CA TRP A 32 -2.05 13.51 3.40
C TRP A 32 -1.03 14.36 4.16
N ALA A 33 -1.23 14.49 5.48
CA ALA A 33 -0.40 15.32 6.36
C ALA A 33 1.06 14.83 6.52
N ILE A 34 1.37 13.57 6.22
CA ILE A 34 2.76 13.08 6.32
C ILE A 34 3.66 13.67 5.23
N PHE A 35 3.05 14.09 4.12
CA PHE A 35 3.75 14.63 2.96
C PHE A 35 3.94 16.14 3.16
N ASN A 36 5.15 16.51 3.58
CA ASN A 36 5.54 17.89 3.89
C ASN A 36 6.39 18.53 2.76
N GLY A 37 6.60 17.81 1.66
CA GLY A 37 7.27 18.29 0.44
C GLY A 37 6.32 18.42 -0.76
N LYS A 38 6.87 18.18 -1.95
CA LYS A 38 6.16 18.18 -3.23
C LYS A 38 5.13 17.04 -3.26
N LYS A 39 3.96 17.32 -3.83
CA LYS A 39 2.91 16.33 -4.06
C LYS A 39 2.53 16.38 -5.52
N ILE A 40 2.78 15.30 -6.24
CA ILE A 40 2.62 15.23 -7.69
C ILE A 40 1.68 14.07 -8.00
N ILE A 41 0.61 14.36 -8.74
CA ILE A 41 -0.33 13.36 -9.20
C ILE A 41 -0.36 13.36 -10.72
N SER A 42 0.05 12.25 -11.32
CA SER A 42 -0.11 11.99 -12.75
C SER A 42 -1.46 11.35 -13.02
N ILE A 43 -2.20 11.86 -14.00
CA ILE A 43 -3.53 11.40 -14.40
C ILE A 43 -3.44 10.93 -15.85
N SER A 44 -3.80 9.67 -16.09
CA SER A 44 -4.01 9.18 -17.45
C SER A 44 -5.26 9.81 -18.04
N VAL A 45 -5.15 10.31 -19.27
CA VAL A 45 -6.27 10.87 -20.05
C VAL A 45 -6.50 10.07 -21.33
N GLY A 46 -7.72 10.11 -21.84
CA GLY A 46 -8.10 9.44 -23.08
C GLY A 46 -9.46 8.73 -23.00
N HIS A 47 -9.81 8.04 -24.09
CA HIS A 47 -11.10 7.37 -24.21
C HIS A 47 -11.32 6.32 -23.10
N GLY A 48 -12.51 6.34 -22.49
CA GLY A 48 -12.93 5.38 -21.46
C GLY A 48 -12.43 5.70 -20.05
N LEU A 49 -11.80 6.86 -19.87
CA LEU A 49 -11.36 7.38 -18.57
C LEU A 49 -12.26 8.56 -18.15
N CYS A 50 -12.37 8.80 -16.85
CA CYS A 50 -12.94 10.04 -16.32
C CYS A 50 -12.08 11.25 -16.74
N GLU A 51 -12.72 12.41 -16.84
CA GLU A 51 -12.02 13.66 -17.15
C GLU A 51 -11.02 14.03 -16.05
N ALA A 52 -9.87 14.60 -16.43
CA ALA A 52 -8.84 14.97 -15.47
C ALA A 52 -9.34 15.98 -14.43
N SER A 53 -10.16 16.94 -14.85
CA SER A 53 -10.78 17.94 -13.96
C SER A 53 -11.66 17.31 -12.88
N GLU A 54 -12.30 16.18 -13.17
CA GLU A 54 -13.08 15.42 -12.20
C GLU A 54 -12.18 14.80 -11.12
N VAL A 55 -11.06 14.21 -11.54
CA VAL A 55 -10.06 13.63 -10.63
C VAL A 55 -9.44 14.71 -9.75
N GLU A 56 -9.04 15.84 -10.34
CA GLU A 56 -8.48 17.00 -9.63
C GLU A 56 -9.44 17.54 -8.59
N SER A 57 -10.71 17.75 -8.99
CA SER A 57 -11.77 18.18 -8.07
C SER A 57 -11.99 17.17 -6.95
N TYR A 58 -11.91 15.86 -7.25
CA TYR A 58 -12.09 14.81 -6.25
C TYR A 58 -10.92 14.72 -5.27
N VAL A 59 -9.69 14.97 -5.73
CA VAL A 59 -8.51 15.12 -4.86
C VAL A 59 -8.69 16.36 -3.97
N GLY A 60 -9.05 17.50 -4.53
CA GLY A 60 -9.52 18.67 -3.79
C GLY A 60 -8.47 19.33 -2.89
N PHE A 61 -7.18 19.10 -3.13
CA PHE A 61 -6.09 19.74 -2.42
C PHE A 61 -5.38 20.74 -3.35
N ASN A 62 -5.08 21.92 -2.81
CA ASN A 62 -4.46 23.02 -3.57
C ASN A 62 -2.93 22.91 -3.64
N ASP A 63 -2.32 22.03 -2.84
CA ASP A 63 -0.86 21.84 -2.76
C ASP A 63 -0.37 20.68 -3.63
N VAL A 64 -1.10 20.38 -4.71
CA VAL A 64 -0.81 19.30 -5.66
C VAL A 64 -0.43 19.86 -7.02
N GLU A 65 0.66 19.34 -7.58
CA GLU A 65 0.96 19.48 -9.00
C GLU A 65 0.32 18.32 -9.77
N PHE A 66 -0.58 18.65 -10.70
CA PHE A 66 -1.19 17.66 -11.59
C PHE A 66 -0.47 17.59 -12.93
N ILE A 67 -0.29 16.38 -13.45
CA ILE A 67 0.30 16.13 -14.76
C ILE A 67 -0.64 15.22 -15.54
N HIS A 68 -0.93 15.56 -16.77
CA HIS A 68 -1.75 14.73 -17.65
C HIS A 68 -0.87 13.98 -18.63
N VAL A 69 -1.16 12.70 -18.82
CA VAL A 69 -0.44 11.81 -19.74
C VAL A 69 -1.43 10.99 -20.55
N ASP A 70 -1.17 10.80 -21.83
CA ASP A 70 -2.01 9.93 -22.65
C ASP A 70 -1.96 8.49 -22.12
N ASN A 71 -3.14 7.87 -21.97
CA ASN A 71 -3.22 6.48 -21.56
C ASN A 71 -2.53 5.57 -22.58
N CYS A 72 -1.57 4.78 -22.12
CA CYS A 72 -0.87 3.81 -22.95
C CYS A 72 -0.92 2.44 -22.29
N GLU A 73 -1.80 1.55 -22.78
CA GLU A 73 -1.98 0.22 -22.18
C GLU A 73 -0.68 -0.61 -22.10
N LYS A 74 0.21 -0.43 -23.07
CA LYS A 74 1.51 -1.13 -23.14
C LYS A 74 2.49 -0.69 -22.05
N LEU A 75 2.40 0.56 -21.61
CA LEU A 75 3.35 1.16 -20.67
C LEU A 75 2.74 1.41 -19.28
N GLY A 76 1.42 1.57 -19.20
CA GLY A 76 0.73 1.92 -17.96
C GLY A 76 1.35 3.18 -17.34
N GLU A 77 1.70 3.09 -16.06
CA GLU A 77 2.29 4.19 -15.28
C GLU A 77 3.69 4.61 -15.73
N VAL A 78 4.41 3.78 -16.51
CA VAL A 78 5.75 4.11 -17.01
C VAL A 78 5.77 5.40 -17.83
N VAL A 79 4.66 5.74 -18.51
CA VAL A 79 4.57 6.97 -19.33
C VAL A 79 4.81 8.24 -18.52
N ALA A 80 4.43 8.25 -17.24
CA ALA A 80 4.57 9.39 -16.37
C ALA A 80 5.83 9.34 -15.50
N PHE A 81 6.42 8.16 -15.33
CA PHE A 81 7.35 7.88 -14.24
C PHE A 81 8.64 8.71 -14.27
N VAL A 82 9.35 8.77 -15.40
CA VAL A 82 10.56 9.61 -15.50
C VAL A 82 10.22 11.11 -15.38
N PRO A 83 9.19 11.64 -16.07
CA PRO A 83 8.77 13.04 -15.89
C PRO A 83 8.43 13.44 -14.45
N VAL A 84 7.86 12.56 -13.62
CA VAL A 84 7.59 12.88 -12.20
C VAL A 84 8.85 12.82 -11.34
N LEU A 85 9.77 11.91 -11.64
CA LEU A 85 11.07 11.86 -10.95
C LEU A 85 11.90 13.12 -11.22
N GLU A 86 11.84 13.70 -12.42
CA GLU A 86 12.49 14.99 -12.73
C GLU A 86 12.00 16.12 -11.84
N ARG A 87 10.71 16.13 -11.50
CA ARG A 87 10.10 17.19 -10.66
C ARG A 87 10.49 17.09 -9.20
N VAL A 88 10.75 15.89 -8.69
CA VAL A 88 11.24 15.68 -7.33
C VAL A 88 12.75 15.56 -7.24
N TYR A 89 13.49 15.72 -8.35
CA TYR A 89 14.95 15.55 -8.34
C TYR A 89 15.63 16.42 -7.27
N SER A 90 16.44 15.78 -6.43
CA SER A 90 17.23 16.41 -5.38
C SER A 90 18.41 15.49 -5.03
N LEU A 91 19.55 16.06 -4.62
CA LEU A 91 20.67 15.28 -4.07
C LEU A 91 20.76 15.38 -2.55
N ASN A 92 19.71 15.90 -1.90
CA ASN A 92 19.61 15.98 -0.45
C ASN A 92 19.38 14.57 0.14
N ASP A 93 20.15 14.19 1.16
CA ASP A 93 19.96 12.90 1.86
C ASP A 93 18.82 12.91 2.86
N THR A 94 18.32 14.07 3.26
CA THR A 94 17.14 14.21 4.11
C THR A 94 15.84 14.37 3.30
N GLU A 95 15.86 13.99 2.02
CA GLU A 95 14.69 14.04 1.15
C GLU A 95 14.34 12.65 0.63
N ILE A 96 13.07 12.31 0.75
CA ILE A 96 12.51 11.01 0.37
C ILE A 96 11.23 11.21 -0.44
N SER A 97 10.91 10.25 -1.30
CA SER A 97 9.66 10.23 -2.05
C SER A 97 8.95 8.91 -1.86
N PHE A 98 7.65 8.98 -1.62
CA PHE A 98 6.75 7.86 -1.77
C PHE A 98 6.22 7.81 -3.20
N TYR A 99 6.33 6.67 -3.84
CA TYR A 99 5.67 6.36 -5.10
C TYR A 99 4.57 5.33 -4.87
N ALA A 100 3.38 5.60 -5.43
CA ALA A 100 2.29 4.64 -5.49
C ALA A 100 1.37 4.94 -6.68
N HIS A 101 0.41 4.05 -6.93
CA HIS A 101 -0.60 4.24 -7.96
C HIS A 101 -1.98 3.78 -7.50
N ALA A 102 -3.01 4.18 -8.22
CA ALA A 102 -4.37 3.70 -7.99
C ALA A 102 -4.43 2.20 -8.28
N LYS A 103 -4.43 1.40 -7.22
CA LYS A 103 -4.45 -0.07 -7.28
C LYS A 103 -5.87 -0.55 -7.56
N GLY A 104 -5.97 -1.59 -8.37
CA GLY A 104 -7.22 -2.29 -8.62
C GLY A 104 -8.13 -1.69 -9.70
N VAL A 105 -7.70 -0.60 -10.35
CA VAL A 105 -8.53 0.14 -11.32
C VAL A 105 -8.81 -0.60 -12.64
N THR A 106 -8.06 -1.64 -12.98
CA THR A 106 -8.28 -2.41 -14.20
C THR A 106 -9.70 -3.00 -14.24
N PRO A 107 -10.49 -2.72 -15.29
CA PRO A 107 -11.86 -3.25 -15.43
C PRO A 107 -11.91 -4.78 -15.57
N GLY A 108 -13.11 -5.37 -15.40
CA GLY A 108 -13.38 -6.77 -15.71
C GLY A 108 -13.06 -7.79 -14.62
N LYS A 109 -12.91 -7.33 -13.37
CA LYS A 109 -12.62 -8.19 -12.20
C LYS A 109 -13.89 -8.72 -11.54
N SER A 110 -13.78 -9.90 -10.94
CA SER A 110 -14.82 -10.43 -10.06
C SER A 110 -14.90 -9.63 -8.74
N VAL A 111 -15.99 -9.82 -8.00
CA VAL A 111 -16.16 -9.18 -6.68
C VAL A 111 -15.05 -9.62 -5.73
N GLU A 112 -14.72 -10.90 -5.72
CA GLU A 112 -13.69 -11.49 -4.86
C GLU A 112 -12.29 -10.96 -5.21
N GLU A 113 -11.99 -10.74 -6.50
CA GLU A 113 -10.74 -10.13 -6.93
C GLU A 113 -10.63 -8.67 -6.46
N LEU A 114 -11.73 -7.91 -6.55
CA LEU A 114 -11.78 -6.53 -6.08
C LEU A 114 -11.61 -6.45 -4.55
N GLU A 115 -12.24 -7.35 -3.79
CA GLU A 115 -12.10 -7.43 -2.34
C GLU A 115 -10.65 -7.76 -1.93
N ALA A 116 -10.02 -8.74 -2.59
CA ALA A 116 -8.63 -9.10 -2.34
C ALA A 116 -7.66 -7.95 -2.65
N GLU A 117 -7.86 -7.25 -3.77
CA GLU A 117 -7.06 -6.07 -4.12
C GLU A 117 -7.31 -4.89 -3.18
N GLU A 118 -8.53 -4.71 -2.68
CA GLU A 118 -8.86 -3.68 -1.69
C GLU A 118 -8.13 -3.92 -0.37
N ILE A 119 -8.11 -5.16 0.13
CA ILE A 119 -7.32 -5.53 1.32
C ILE A 119 -5.84 -5.26 1.07
N TRP A 120 -5.31 -5.76 -0.05
CA TRP A 120 -3.90 -5.59 -0.40
C TRP A 120 -3.52 -4.10 -0.50
N ARG A 121 -4.31 -3.30 -1.23
CA ARG A 121 -4.15 -1.84 -1.33
C ARG A 121 -4.14 -1.19 0.05
N ASN A 122 -5.09 -1.51 0.91
CA ASN A 122 -5.20 -0.91 2.23
C ASN A 122 -3.99 -1.24 3.12
N LEU A 123 -3.48 -2.48 3.05
CA LEU A 123 -2.25 -2.87 3.75
C LEU A 123 -1.05 -2.05 3.24
N MET A 124 -0.88 -1.91 1.92
CA MET A 124 0.20 -1.08 1.37
C MET A 124 0.14 0.37 1.88
N TYR A 125 -1.05 0.97 1.93
CA TYR A 125 -1.22 2.31 2.54
C TYR A 125 -0.86 2.35 4.02
N VAL A 126 -1.35 1.41 4.82
CA VAL A 126 -1.10 1.37 6.26
C VAL A 126 0.40 1.27 6.53
N TYR A 127 1.07 0.25 6.00
CA TYR A 127 2.48 -0.01 6.31
C TYR A 127 3.43 1.01 5.70
N CYS A 128 3.11 1.59 4.55
CA CYS A 128 3.95 2.64 4.00
C CYS A 128 3.73 4.01 4.67
N LEU A 129 2.54 4.30 5.23
CA LEU A 129 2.16 5.69 5.55
C LEU A 129 1.75 5.94 7.01
N SER A 130 1.48 4.93 7.84
CA SER A 130 0.99 5.17 9.21
C SER A 130 2.06 5.67 10.19
N ASP A 131 3.33 5.27 9.98
CA ASP A 131 4.44 5.65 10.85
C ASP A 131 5.57 6.35 10.09
N SER A 132 5.40 7.65 9.89
CA SER A 132 6.39 8.48 9.19
C SER A 132 7.74 8.62 9.92
N ILE A 133 7.79 8.36 11.25
CA ILE A 133 9.05 8.39 12.02
C ILE A 133 9.85 7.13 11.74
N LYS A 134 9.18 5.97 11.72
CA LYS A 134 9.79 4.69 11.31
C LYS A 134 10.32 4.76 9.88
N ILE A 135 9.56 5.35 8.95
CA ILE A 135 10.00 5.54 7.56
C ILE A 135 11.28 6.39 7.48
N ASP A 136 11.36 7.49 8.23
CA ASP A 136 12.56 8.33 8.26
C ASP A 136 13.77 7.56 8.80
N ALA A 137 13.59 6.83 9.91
CA ALA A 137 14.64 6.02 10.50
C ALA A 137 15.15 4.97 9.51
N ILE A 138 14.25 4.26 8.83
CA ILE A 138 14.60 3.26 7.81
C ILE A 138 15.37 3.92 6.66
N LEU A 139 14.86 4.99 6.07
CA LEU A 139 15.46 5.60 4.87
C LEU A 139 16.70 6.46 5.16
N SER A 140 17.06 6.62 6.44
CA SER A 140 18.38 7.11 6.84
C SER A 140 19.48 6.06 6.66
N HIS A 141 19.11 4.77 6.57
CA HIS A 141 20.03 3.64 6.45
C HIS A 141 19.85 2.85 5.14
N TYR A 142 18.62 2.75 4.64
CA TYR A 142 18.26 2.00 3.43
C TYR A 142 18.02 2.94 2.25
N ALA A 143 18.27 2.45 1.03
CA ALA A 143 18.03 3.21 -0.20
C ALA A 143 16.54 3.33 -0.52
N CYS A 144 15.77 2.30 -0.16
CA CYS A 144 14.34 2.24 -0.42
C CYS A 144 13.64 1.32 0.59
N ALA A 145 12.34 1.49 0.72
CA ALA A 145 11.49 0.68 1.58
C ALA A 145 10.11 0.51 0.95
N GLY A 146 9.49 -0.64 1.11
CA GLY A 146 8.19 -0.92 0.49
C GLY A 146 7.52 -2.13 1.15
N THR A 147 6.41 -2.58 0.60
CA THR A 147 5.71 -3.77 1.11
C THR A 147 5.77 -4.89 0.08
N PHE A 148 5.52 -6.12 0.53
CA PHE A 148 5.39 -7.30 -0.33
C PHE A 148 6.63 -7.55 -1.18
N ALA A 149 7.80 -7.50 -0.55
CA ALA A 149 9.05 -7.80 -1.22
C ALA A 149 9.06 -9.26 -1.71
N LYS A 150 9.40 -9.45 -2.99
CA LYS A 150 9.53 -10.77 -3.60
C LYS A 150 10.94 -10.97 -4.14
N TYR A 151 11.49 -12.18 -4.01
CA TYR A 151 12.87 -12.52 -4.41
C TYR A 151 12.96 -13.67 -5.43
N GLY A 152 13.95 -13.59 -6.33
CA GLY A 152 14.17 -14.58 -7.39
C GLY A 152 13.67 -14.14 -8.76
N THR A 153 13.61 -15.09 -9.70
CA THR A 153 13.10 -14.86 -11.06
C THR A 153 11.58 -14.88 -11.07
N HIS A 154 10.98 -13.69 -11.16
CA HIS A 154 9.52 -13.51 -11.08
C HIS A 154 8.85 -13.40 -12.44
N HIS A 155 7.51 -13.35 -12.42
CA HIS A 155 6.65 -13.10 -13.58
C HIS A 155 6.87 -11.75 -14.28
N LEU A 156 7.78 -10.91 -13.81
CA LEU A 156 8.11 -9.67 -14.49
C LEU A 156 8.87 -10.02 -15.78
N PRO A 157 8.57 -9.39 -16.92
CA PRO A 157 9.27 -9.62 -18.19
C PRO A 157 10.66 -8.96 -18.19
N MET A 158 11.38 -9.02 -17.07
CA MET A 158 12.70 -8.41 -16.86
C MET A 158 13.50 -9.20 -15.82
N PRO A 159 14.84 -9.30 -15.97
CA PRO A 159 15.69 -10.11 -15.10
C PRO A 159 16.04 -9.39 -13.78
N VAL A 160 15.02 -8.95 -13.03
CA VAL A 160 15.22 -8.36 -11.70
C VAL A 160 15.21 -9.45 -10.62
N LYS A 161 16.08 -9.30 -9.63
CA LYS A 161 16.24 -10.28 -8.53
C LYS A 161 15.24 -10.10 -7.41
N TRP A 162 14.66 -8.92 -7.30
CA TRP A 162 13.65 -8.59 -6.30
C TRP A 162 12.71 -7.52 -6.84
N HIS A 163 11.58 -7.28 -6.19
CA HIS A 163 10.72 -6.10 -6.37
C HIS A 163 9.73 -5.97 -5.19
N PHE A 164 9.13 -4.79 -5.02
CA PHE A 164 7.98 -4.60 -4.14
C PHE A 164 6.70 -4.83 -4.95
N SER A 165 6.00 -5.94 -4.68
CA SER A 165 4.77 -6.24 -5.41
C SER A 165 3.73 -5.15 -5.18
N GLY A 166 3.15 -4.67 -6.29
CA GLY A 166 2.11 -3.64 -6.26
C GLY A 166 2.60 -2.20 -6.26
N THR A 167 3.91 -1.96 -6.37
CA THR A 167 4.50 -0.65 -6.70
C THR A 167 4.21 0.45 -5.67
N PHE A 168 4.17 0.10 -4.38
CA PHE A 168 4.12 1.05 -3.27
C PHE A 168 5.47 1.03 -2.56
N PHE A 169 6.26 2.09 -2.74
CA PHE A 169 7.58 2.16 -2.15
C PHE A 169 8.02 3.60 -1.89
N TRP A 170 8.89 3.75 -0.91
CA TRP A 170 9.68 4.92 -0.65
C TRP A 170 11.09 4.77 -1.21
N PHE A 171 11.72 5.88 -1.57
CA PHE A 171 13.14 5.92 -1.91
C PHE A 171 13.83 7.17 -1.36
N ASN A 172 15.11 7.01 -1.01
CA ASN A 172 16.00 8.11 -0.63
C ASN A 172 16.53 8.82 -1.88
N HIS A 173 16.37 10.14 -1.92
CA HIS A 173 16.71 10.96 -3.09
C HIS A 173 18.19 10.88 -3.44
N LYS A 174 19.09 11.20 -2.51
CA LYS A 174 20.54 11.15 -2.76
C LYS A 174 20.97 9.77 -3.25
N GLN A 175 20.45 8.69 -2.67
CA GLN A 175 20.84 7.33 -3.06
C GLN A 175 20.37 6.97 -4.49
N LEU A 176 19.14 7.33 -4.87
CA LEU A 176 18.62 7.07 -6.21
C LEU A 176 19.22 8.02 -7.25
N PHE A 177 19.15 9.33 -7.01
CA PHE A 177 19.51 10.35 -7.99
C PHE A 177 21.02 10.49 -8.24
N SER A 178 21.85 9.86 -7.41
CA SER A 178 23.29 9.66 -7.68
C SER A 178 23.57 8.50 -8.65
N LYS A 179 22.54 7.78 -9.12
CA LYS A 179 22.63 6.69 -10.10
C LYS A 179 22.18 7.16 -11.48
N ASN A 180 22.24 6.28 -12.49
CA ASN A 180 21.60 6.50 -13.79
C ASN A 180 20.07 6.29 -13.70
N TRP A 181 19.43 7.05 -12.82
CA TRP A 181 18.04 6.88 -12.42
C TRP A 181 17.03 7.03 -13.59
N ARG A 182 17.41 7.67 -14.70
CA ARG A 182 16.53 7.72 -15.89
C ARG A 182 16.36 6.37 -16.60
N LYS A 183 17.15 5.35 -16.24
CA LYS A 183 17.04 4.01 -16.81
C LYS A 183 15.76 3.33 -16.30
N ILE A 184 14.84 3.01 -17.20
CA ILE A 184 13.63 2.24 -16.89
C ILE A 184 13.32 1.28 -18.04
N GLU A 185 12.74 0.12 -17.72
CA GLU A 185 12.28 -0.83 -18.71
C GLU A 185 11.01 -0.32 -19.43
N ASN A 186 11.00 -0.43 -20.76
CA ASN A 186 9.92 0.11 -21.59
C ASN A 186 8.75 -0.86 -21.74
N ASN A 187 8.14 -1.23 -20.61
CA ASN A 187 6.96 -2.10 -20.55
C ASN A 187 6.07 -1.76 -19.34
N ARG A 188 4.87 -2.32 -19.28
CA ARG A 188 3.86 -2.06 -18.25
C ARG A 188 4.34 -2.26 -16.80
N TYR A 189 5.36 -3.08 -16.57
CA TYR A 189 5.91 -3.39 -15.25
C TYR A 189 7.20 -2.61 -14.95
N GLY A 190 7.55 -1.63 -15.78
CA GLY A 190 8.80 -0.89 -15.66
C GLY A 190 9.01 -0.22 -14.30
N VAL A 191 7.93 0.27 -13.67
CA VAL A 191 8.03 0.89 -12.34
C VAL A 191 8.16 -0.15 -11.22
N GLU A 192 7.42 -1.26 -11.30
CA GLU A 192 7.50 -2.36 -10.31
C GLU A 192 8.92 -2.94 -10.25
N GLY A 193 9.60 -3.06 -11.39
CA GLY A 193 10.99 -3.51 -11.48
C GLY A 193 12.05 -2.40 -11.47
N TYR A 194 11.70 -1.15 -11.15
CA TYR A 194 12.60 -0.01 -11.29
C TYR A 194 13.74 0.04 -10.25
N LEU A 195 13.43 0.01 -8.96
CA LEU A 195 14.44 0.09 -7.88
C LEU A 195 15.52 -1.01 -7.95
N PRO A 196 15.19 -2.27 -8.28
CA PRO A 196 16.18 -3.35 -8.47
C PRO A 196 17.20 -3.09 -9.58
N LEU A 197 16.97 -2.14 -10.49
CA LEU A 197 17.96 -1.75 -11.50
C LEU A 197 19.18 -1.04 -10.89
N PHE A 198 19.05 -0.52 -9.67
CA PHE A 198 20.05 0.35 -9.02
C PHE A 198 20.54 -0.17 -7.67
N PHE A 199 19.73 -1.02 -7.02
CA PHE A 199 19.92 -1.42 -5.63
C PHE A 199 19.91 -2.93 -5.48
N GLU A 200 20.83 -3.43 -4.67
CA GLU A 200 20.83 -4.83 -4.22
C GLU A 200 19.81 -5.03 -3.11
N GLU A 201 19.44 -6.28 -2.84
CA GLU A 201 18.51 -6.65 -1.75
C GLU A 201 18.93 -6.05 -0.39
N LYS A 202 20.22 -6.05 -0.06
CA LYS A 202 20.72 -5.44 1.20
C LYS A 202 20.49 -3.93 1.31
N ASN A 203 20.09 -3.26 0.23
CA ASN A 203 19.83 -1.82 0.20
C ASN A 203 18.35 -1.48 0.39
N MET A 204 17.46 -2.47 0.45
CA MET A 204 16.04 -2.26 0.60
C MET A 204 15.53 -2.80 1.93
N PHE A 205 14.40 -2.27 2.39
CA PHE A 205 13.71 -2.73 3.60
C PHE A 205 12.27 -3.12 3.28
N CYS A 206 11.87 -4.35 3.64
CA CYS A 206 10.48 -4.78 3.55
C CYS A 206 9.71 -4.37 4.81
N LEU A 207 8.74 -3.47 4.65
CA LEU A 207 7.91 -2.95 5.74
C LEU A 207 6.88 -3.96 6.24
N PHE A 208 6.47 -4.88 5.36
CA PHE A 208 5.51 -5.94 5.63
C PHE A 208 5.45 -6.88 4.43
N GLY A 209 5.21 -8.17 4.64
CA GLY A 209 5.04 -9.09 3.53
C GLY A 209 6.37 -9.53 2.94
N ASP A 210 7.35 -9.89 3.77
CA ASP A 210 8.66 -10.31 3.26
C ASP A 210 8.63 -11.73 2.71
N ASN A 211 8.97 -11.88 1.42
CA ASN A 211 8.87 -13.13 0.67
C ASN A 211 7.53 -13.86 0.89
N PRO A 212 6.37 -13.24 0.57
CA PRO A 212 5.10 -13.94 0.68
C PRO A 212 5.21 -15.11 -0.30
N ASN A 213 5.19 -16.34 0.24
CA ASN A 213 5.32 -17.58 -0.53
C ASN A 213 4.59 -17.49 -1.86
N HIS A 214 5.11 -18.16 -2.91
CA HIS A 214 4.75 -18.15 -4.34
C HIS A 214 3.28 -17.99 -4.78
N SER A 215 2.31 -17.93 -3.89
CA SER A 215 0.94 -17.51 -4.15
C SER A 215 0.87 -16.10 -4.75
N ASN A 216 0.08 -16.06 -5.81
CA ASN A 216 -0.38 -14.84 -6.44
C ASN A 216 -1.14 -13.99 -5.39
N LEU A 217 -0.64 -12.78 -5.07
CA LEU A 217 -1.25 -11.87 -4.08
C LEU A 217 -2.71 -11.55 -4.40
N TYR A 218 -3.08 -11.64 -5.68
CA TYR A 218 -4.44 -11.46 -6.17
C TYR A 218 -5.40 -12.64 -5.83
N ARG A 219 -4.87 -13.73 -5.26
CA ARG A 219 -5.65 -14.92 -4.86
C ARG A 219 -5.77 -15.11 -3.35
N TYR A 220 -5.09 -14.27 -2.56
CA TYR A 220 -5.23 -14.32 -1.11
C TYR A 220 -6.65 -13.89 -0.76
N LYS A 221 -7.43 -14.84 -0.26
CA LYS A 221 -8.69 -14.53 0.43
C LYS A 221 -8.35 -13.90 1.77
N LEU A 222 -9.34 -13.28 2.42
CA LEU A 222 -9.13 -12.73 3.77
C LEU A 222 -8.51 -13.77 4.72
N ASN A 223 -8.91 -15.04 4.64
CA ASN A 223 -8.35 -16.10 5.48
C ASN A 223 -6.85 -16.32 5.23
N ASP A 224 -6.37 -16.12 4.00
CA ASP A 224 -4.95 -16.23 3.68
C ASP A 224 -4.17 -15.01 4.22
N TRP A 225 -4.80 -13.83 4.20
CA TRP A 225 -4.27 -12.60 4.83
C TRP A 225 -4.23 -12.70 6.35
N LEU A 226 -5.23 -13.32 6.98
CA LEU A 226 -5.26 -13.59 8.42
C LEU A 226 -4.21 -14.61 8.84
N GLN A 227 -3.93 -15.61 8.01
CA GLN A 227 -2.82 -16.53 8.23
C GLN A 227 -1.47 -15.81 8.13
N PHE A 228 -1.31 -14.93 7.15
CA PHE A 228 -0.10 -14.12 7.00
C PHE A 228 0.10 -13.18 8.20
N TYR A 229 -0.98 -12.54 8.68
CA TYR A 229 -0.97 -11.73 9.89
C TYR A 229 -0.56 -12.52 11.14
N ASN A 230 -1.14 -13.73 11.31
CA ASN A 230 -0.79 -14.60 12.44
C ASN A 230 0.65 -15.09 12.38
N PHE A 231 1.20 -15.35 11.19
CA PHE A 231 2.59 -15.71 10.99
C PHE A 231 3.54 -14.57 11.43
N GLU A 232 3.30 -13.35 10.96
CA GLU A 232 4.09 -12.15 11.32
C GLU A 232 4.00 -11.84 12.83
N LYS A 233 2.80 -11.98 13.43
CA LYS A 233 2.60 -11.83 14.87
C LYS A 233 3.44 -12.82 15.68
N ASN A 234 3.45 -14.09 15.29
CA ASN A 234 4.22 -15.13 15.98
C ASN A 234 5.72 -14.88 15.82
N TYR A 235 6.17 -14.49 14.62
CA TYR A 235 7.57 -14.14 14.37
C TYR A 235 8.05 -12.96 15.23
N ALA A 236 7.26 -11.89 15.34
CA ALA A 236 7.58 -10.73 16.18
C ALA A 236 7.63 -11.08 17.68
N GLN A 237 6.75 -11.97 18.15
CA GLN A 237 6.77 -12.48 19.52
C GLN A 237 8.02 -13.33 19.81
N GLU A 238 8.50 -14.08 18.83
CA GLU A 238 9.71 -14.90 18.93
C GLU A 238 10.99 -14.05 18.81
N SER A 239 10.98 -12.96 18.03
CA SER A 239 12.14 -12.08 17.81
C SER A 239 12.30 -10.96 18.84
N GLY A 240 11.26 -10.68 19.64
CA GLY A 240 11.27 -9.61 20.63
C GLY A 240 11.10 -8.21 20.04
N GLU A 241 10.64 -8.11 18.78
CA GLU A 241 10.37 -6.83 18.12
C GLU A 241 8.95 -6.33 18.47
N GLU A 242 8.84 -5.03 18.80
CA GLU A 242 7.57 -4.41 19.19
C GLU A 242 6.71 -4.12 17.94
N TYR A 243 5.63 -4.86 17.77
CA TYR A 243 4.73 -4.74 16.62
C TYR A 243 3.69 -3.61 16.82
N SER A 244 3.48 -2.80 15.78
CA SER A 244 2.39 -1.81 15.76
C SER A 244 1.04 -2.53 15.65
N LEU A 245 0.32 -2.57 16.77
CA LEU A 245 -1.01 -3.19 16.94
C LEU A 245 -2.14 -2.43 16.23
N GLU A 246 -1.88 -1.51 15.31
CA GLU A 246 -2.90 -0.56 14.83
C GLU A 246 -4.09 -1.23 14.15
N TYR A 247 -3.88 -2.28 13.35
CA TYR A 247 -4.97 -2.99 12.68
C TYR A 247 -5.78 -3.86 13.64
N THR A 248 -5.14 -4.63 14.52
CA THR A 248 -5.86 -5.36 15.58
C THR A 248 -6.56 -4.40 16.53
N SER A 249 -5.93 -3.30 16.91
CA SER A 249 -6.56 -2.25 17.72
C SER A 249 -7.74 -1.61 17.01
N TYR A 250 -7.68 -1.43 15.69
CA TYR A 250 -8.81 -0.97 14.89
C TYR A 250 -9.96 -1.98 14.91
N ILE A 251 -9.69 -3.26 14.64
CA ILE A 251 -10.71 -4.31 14.63
C ILE A 251 -11.30 -4.52 16.03
N VAL A 252 -10.48 -4.57 17.08
CA VAL A 252 -10.91 -4.66 18.48
C VAL A 252 -11.77 -3.44 18.87
N LYS A 253 -11.32 -2.21 18.60
CA LYS A 253 -12.11 -0.99 18.87
C LYS A 253 -13.41 -0.93 18.07
N LYS A 254 -13.50 -1.59 16.91
CA LYS A 254 -14.74 -1.67 16.11
C LYS A 254 -15.68 -2.72 16.67
N ILE A 255 -15.16 -3.88 17.09
CA ILE A 255 -15.93 -4.93 17.77
C ILE A 255 -16.49 -4.40 19.10
N GLU A 256 -15.70 -3.68 19.90
CA GLU A 256 -16.15 -3.04 21.15
C GLU A 256 -17.30 -2.03 20.97
N LYS A 257 -17.39 -1.42 19.79
CA LYS A 257 -18.43 -0.44 19.45
C LYS A 257 -19.71 -1.05 18.90
N CYS A 258 -19.69 -2.33 18.52
CA CYS A 258 -20.90 -3.04 18.11
C CYS A 258 -21.80 -3.21 19.33
N ARG A 259 -23.10 -2.92 19.18
CA ARG A 259 -24.08 -2.89 20.27
C ARG A 259 -24.80 -4.24 20.46
N ASP A 260 -24.85 -5.03 19.40
CA ASP A 260 -25.48 -6.34 19.35
C ASP A 260 -24.79 -7.26 18.34
N TYR A 261 -25.26 -8.51 18.30
CA TYR A 261 -24.72 -9.55 17.44
C TYR A 261 -24.96 -9.25 15.96
N ASP A 262 -26.04 -8.56 15.61
CA ASP A 262 -26.36 -8.26 14.21
C ASP A 262 -25.40 -7.17 13.66
N GLU A 263 -25.04 -6.17 14.49
CA GLU A 263 -24.00 -5.20 14.16
C GLU A 263 -22.61 -5.85 14.06
N LEU A 264 -22.31 -6.78 14.97
CA LEU A 264 -21.05 -7.53 14.94
C LEU A 264 -20.98 -8.43 13.71
N ASP A 265 -22.03 -9.19 13.40
CA ASP A 265 -22.11 -10.07 12.23
C ASP A 265 -22.05 -9.25 10.94
N LEU A 266 -22.71 -8.10 10.87
CA LEU A 266 -22.62 -7.18 9.74
C LEU A 266 -21.20 -6.62 9.58
N PHE A 267 -20.56 -6.20 10.67
CA PHE A 267 -19.17 -5.76 10.66
C PHE A 267 -18.24 -6.88 10.22
N MET A 268 -18.38 -8.07 10.80
CA MET A 268 -17.59 -9.25 10.46
C MET A 268 -17.74 -9.60 8.99
N ARG A 269 -18.98 -9.67 8.47
CA ARG A 269 -19.23 -9.92 7.04
C ARG A 269 -18.63 -8.84 6.15
N LYS A 270 -18.71 -7.57 6.56
CA LYS A 270 -18.13 -6.44 5.83
C LYS A 270 -16.61 -6.49 5.79
N GLU A 271 -15.98 -6.92 6.87
CA GLU A 271 -14.53 -7.10 6.96
C GLU A 271 -14.10 -8.52 6.54
N GLY A 272 -15.04 -9.37 6.08
CA GLY A 272 -14.88 -10.76 5.67
C GLY A 272 -14.50 -11.76 6.78
N LEU A 273 -14.56 -11.36 8.05
CA LEU A 273 -14.16 -12.15 9.22
C LEU A 273 -15.14 -13.29 9.52
N THR A 274 -14.62 -14.44 9.93
CA THR A 274 -15.43 -15.54 10.47
C THR A 274 -15.36 -15.61 11.99
N LEU A 275 -16.30 -16.34 12.59
CA LEU A 275 -16.28 -16.60 14.03
C LEU A 275 -15.02 -17.36 14.47
N ASP A 276 -14.51 -18.24 13.61
CA ASP A 276 -13.26 -18.97 13.86
C ASP A 276 -12.03 -18.05 13.84
N ASP A 277 -12.07 -16.95 13.08
CA ASP A 277 -10.99 -15.97 13.06
C ASP A 277 -10.92 -15.16 14.35
N ILE A 278 -12.08 -14.85 14.95
CA ILE A 278 -12.18 -14.18 16.24
C ILE A 278 -11.77 -15.12 17.38
N ASN A 279 -12.21 -16.38 17.34
CA ASN A 279 -11.87 -17.36 18.38
C ASN A 279 -10.36 -17.66 18.45
N LYS A 280 -9.63 -17.50 17.33
CA LYS A 280 -8.16 -17.60 17.33
C LYS A 280 -7.46 -16.44 18.03
N TRP A 281 -8.17 -15.37 18.41
CA TRP A 281 -7.62 -14.22 19.14
C TRP A 281 -7.67 -14.37 20.68
N GLU A 282 -8.19 -15.50 21.18
CA GLU A 282 -8.33 -15.83 22.61
C GLU A 282 -7.04 -15.67 23.43
N HIS A 283 -5.86 -15.79 22.82
CA HIS A 283 -4.58 -15.65 23.52
C HIS A 283 -4.13 -14.21 23.77
N THR A 284 -4.87 -13.21 23.30
CA THR A 284 -4.46 -11.80 23.45
C THR A 284 -5.28 -11.01 24.47
N ILE A 285 -6.32 -11.57 25.10
CA ILE A 285 -7.41 -10.70 25.55
C ILE A 285 -8.18 -11.18 26.80
N ASP A 286 -7.97 -10.48 27.91
CA ASP A 286 -8.92 -10.44 29.04
C ASP A 286 -10.14 -9.51 28.77
N ASP A 287 -10.04 -8.56 27.82
CA ASP A 287 -11.07 -7.54 27.53
C ASP A 287 -12.27 -8.00 26.64
N ILE A 288 -12.04 -8.75 25.57
CA ILE A 288 -13.05 -9.39 24.70
C ILE A 288 -13.89 -10.43 25.46
N ASN A 289 -13.36 -11.09 26.50
CA ASN A 289 -14.15 -12.03 27.31
C ASN A 289 -15.36 -11.35 27.99
N GLY A 290 -15.25 -10.07 28.34
CA GLY A 290 -16.36 -9.28 28.89
C GLY A 290 -17.43 -8.95 27.84
N VAL A 291 -16.99 -8.61 26.63
CA VAL A 291 -17.86 -8.32 25.47
C VAL A 291 -18.55 -9.60 24.98
N TRP A 292 -17.84 -10.72 24.92
CA TRP A 292 -18.34 -12.02 24.46
C TRP A 292 -19.37 -12.65 25.42
N LYS A 293 -19.14 -12.60 26.74
CA LYS A 293 -20.12 -13.03 27.75
C LYS A 293 -21.44 -12.23 27.69
N LYS A 294 -21.38 -10.98 27.24
CA LYS A 294 -22.55 -10.12 27.03
C LYS A 294 -23.38 -10.54 25.81
N TYR A 295 -22.74 -11.09 24.77
CA TYR A 295 -23.39 -11.48 23.52
C TYR A 295 -23.87 -12.93 23.48
N CYS A 296 -23.12 -13.87 24.05
CA CYS A 296 -23.53 -15.28 24.11
C CYS A 296 -24.72 -15.54 25.05
N LYS A 297 -25.04 -14.63 25.98
CA LYS A 297 -26.22 -14.73 26.86
C LYS A 297 -27.56 -14.48 26.14
N LYS A 298 -27.57 -13.93 24.92
CA LYS A 298 -28.80 -13.67 24.15
C LYS A 298 -29.24 -14.83 23.24
N LYS A 299 -28.44 -15.90 23.15
CA LYS A 299 -28.70 -17.05 22.27
C LYS A 299 -29.20 -18.32 22.99
N ASN A 300 -29.56 -18.20 24.27
CA ASN A 300 -30.29 -19.22 25.04
C ASN A 300 -31.61 -18.62 25.53
#